data_AF-Q280P5-F1
#
_entry.id   AF-Q280P5-F1
#
_cell.length_a   1.000
_cell.length_b   1.000
_cell.length_c   1.000
_cell.angle_alpha   90.00
_cell.angle_beta   90.00
_cell.angle_gamma   90.00
#
_symmetry.space_group_name_H-M   'P 1'
#
loop_
_entity.id
_entity.type
_entity.pdbx_description
1 polymer ?
#
loop_
_entity_poly.entity_id
_entity_poly.type
_entity_poly.pdbx_seq_one_letter_code
_entity_poly.pdbx_strand_id
1 'polypeptide(L)'
;MVLHSVTRSHEENLERYEIWRKNPYSESVDELRDRVKGVSAKPFMETQPTLDALHCDIGNATEFYKIFQDEIGEVFSKVNPSREERRSWRTALDKQLRKMLRLKPVMRMNGNYARRLMTQEAAEAVCELVPTEERREALRELMRLYLQMKPVWRATCPSKECPDQLCRYS
;
A
#
# COMPACT_ATOMS: atom_id res chain seq x y z
N MET A 1 -5.85 11.50 -6.21
CA MET A 1 -5.02 10.73 -5.26
C MET A 1 -3.64 11.35 -5.03
N VAL A 2 -2.96 11.89 -6.05
CA VAL A 2 -1.54 12.27 -5.96
C VAL A 2 -1.24 13.72 -5.53
N LEU A 3 -2.24 14.62 -5.55
CA LEU A 3 -2.04 16.04 -5.24
C LEU A 3 -2.26 16.34 -3.76
N HIS A 4 -1.21 16.14 -2.96
CA HIS A 4 -1.19 16.50 -1.54
C HIS A 4 0.17 17.13 -1.18
N SER A 5 0.18 17.98 -0.16
CA SER A 5 1.40 18.57 0.41
C SER A 5 1.59 18.11 1.85
N VAL A 6 2.84 18.00 2.30
CA VAL A 6 3.16 17.67 3.69
C VAL A 6 2.89 18.91 4.56
N THR A 7 1.85 18.84 5.39
CA THR A 7 1.45 19.96 6.27
C THR A 7 1.64 19.66 7.75
N ARG A 8 1.53 18.38 8.15
CA ARG A 8 1.66 17.98 9.56
C ARG A 8 3.09 18.08 10.06
N SER A 9 3.26 18.69 11.22
CA SER A 9 4.50 18.75 11.99
C SER A 9 4.27 18.42 13.47
N HIS A 10 5.34 18.25 14.25
CA HIS A 10 5.23 18.02 15.68
C HIS A 10 4.57 19.20 16.41
N GLU A 11 4.98 20.43 16.08
CA GLU A 11 4.40 21.67 16.61
C GLU A 11 2.91 21.80 16.27
N GLU A 12 2.53 21.61 15.00
CA GLU A 12 1.12 21.68 14.59
C GLU A 12 0.27 20.62 15.33
N ASN A 13 0.81 19.43 15.54
CA ASN A 13 0.10 18.38 16.28
C ASN A 13 -0.05 18.72 17.77
N LEU A 14 0.89 19.42 18.40
CA LEU A 14 0.74 19.90 19.78
C LEU A 14 -0.39 20.93 19.88
N GLU A 15 -0.46 21.87 18.95
CA GLU A 15 -1.53 22.86 18.88
C GLU A 15 -2.89 22.21 18.66
N ARG A 16 -2.98 21.28 17.70
CA ARG A 16 -4.20 20.50 17.44
C ARG A 16 -4.64 19.69 18.66
N TYR A 17 -3.70 19.12 19.41
CA TYR A 17 -4.03 18.43 20.66
C TYR A 17 -4.59 19.39 21.71
N GLU A 18 -4.05 20.61 21.85
CA GLU A 18 -4.61 21.59 22.78
C GLU A 18 -6.03 22.03 22.39
N ILE A 19 -6.33 22.12 21.09
CA ILE A 19 -7.70 22.33 20.58
C ILE A 19 -8.60 21.15 20.95
N TRP A 20 -8.15 19.91 20.70
CA TRP A 20 -8.89 18.70 21.06
C TRP A 20 -9.20 18.63 22.56
N ARG A 21 -8.20 18.91 23.41
CA ARG A 21 -8.32 18.80 24.86
C ARG A 21 -9.23 19.89 25.46
N LYS A 22 -9.16 21.11 24.95
CA LYS A 22 -9.93 22.26 25.48
C LYS A 22 -11.32 22.37 24.86
N ASN A 23 -11.51 21.89 23.63
CA ASN A 23 -12.70 22.09 22.81
C ASN A 23 -13.24 23.54 22.87
N PRO A 24 -12.46 24.54 22.44
CA PRO A 24 -12.80 25.94 22.62
C PRO A 24 -14.04 26.38 21.83
N TYR A 25 -14.49 25.56 20.87
CA TYR A 25 -15.64 25.84 20.02
C TYR A 25 -16.90 25.05 20.42
N SER A 26 -16.83 24.27 21.51
CA SER A 26 -17.94 23.42 21.98
C SER A 26 -18.49 22.50 20.89
N GLU A 27 -17.61 21.97 20.05
CA GLU A 27 -17.96 21.09 18.94
C GLU A 27 -18.34 19.70 19.43
N SER A 28 -19.16 18.99 18.64
CA SER A 28 -19.37 17.56 18.85
C SER A 28 -18.08 16.78 18.60
N VAL A 29 -18.04 15.52 19.06
CA VAL A 29 -16.83 14.69 18.95
C VAL A 29 -16.38 14.48 17.50
N ASP A 30 -17.32 14.32 16.57
CA ASP A 30 -17.02 14.08 15.16
C ASP A 30 -16.52 15.36 14.46
N GLU A 31 -17.15 16.51 14.74
CA GLU A 31 -16.72 17.82 14.24
C GLU A 31 -15.33 18.19 14.77
N LEU A 32 -15.11 18.03 16.08
CA LEU A 32 -13.84 18.30 16.71
C LEU A 32 -12.74 17.39 16.15
N ARG A 33 -13.04 16.10 15.93
CA ARG A 33 -12.10 15.14 15.32
C ARG A 33 -11.72 15.54 13.91
N ASP A 34 -12.66 16.03 13.11
CA ASP A 34 -12.35 16.55 11.78
C ASP A 34 -11.50 17.82 11.85
N ARG A 35 -11.83 18.78 12.74
CA ARG A 35 -11.05 20.00 12.94
C ARG A 35 -9.59 19.70 13.25
N VAL A 36 -9.33 18.80 14.19
CA VAL A 36 -7.96 18.42 14.59
C VAL A 36 -7.35 17.33 13.71
N LYS A 37 -8.07 16.93 12.64
CA LYS A 37 -7.68 15.89 11.68
C LYS A 37 -7.21 14.60 12.36
N GLY A 38 -7.90 14.21 13.44
CA GLY A 38 -7.66 12.98 14.19
C GLY A 38 -6.57 13.03 15.27
N VAL A 39 -5.97 14.19 15.56
CA VAL A 39 -5.04 14.35 16.69
C VAL A 39 -5.80 14.41 18.01
N SER A 40 -5.95 13.26 18.65
CA SER A 40 -6.67 13.11 19.94
C SER A 40 -5.78 12.74 21.13
N ALA A 41 -4.49 12.54 20.88
CA ALA A 41 -3.48 12.22 21.89
C ALA A 41 -2.34 13.23 21.82
N LYS A 42 -1.74 13.55 22.98
CA LYS A 42 -0.64 14.51 23.07
C LYS A 42 0.60 13.92 22.41
N PRO A 43 1.18 14.55 21.38
CA PRO A 43 2.49 14.17 20.88
C PRO A 43 3.53 14.28 22.00
N PHE A 44 4.32 13.22 22.20
CA PHE A 44 5.31 13.16 23.28
C PHE A 44 6.76 13.15 22.75
N MET A 45 6.94 12.90 21.45
CA MET A 45 8.24 12.84 20.78
C MET A 45 8.10 13.43 19.38
N GLU A 46 9.08 14.25 19.00
CA GLU A 46 9.17 14.80 17.65
C GLU A 46 9.70 13.75 16.68
N THR A 47 9.08 13.68 15.50
CA THR A 47 9.53 12.86 14.38
C THR A 47 9.57 13.72 13.13
N GLN A 48 10.60 13.52 12.31
CA GLN A 48 10.64 14.14 10.99
C GLN A 48 9.57 13.45 10.11
N PRO A 49 8.66 14.21 9.46
CA PRO A 49 7.65 13.63 8.59
C PRO A 49 8.33 13.00 7.37
N THR A 50 8.37 11.67 7.36
CA THR A 50 9.01 10.87 6.32
C THR A 50 8.29 9.54 6.17
N LEU A 51 8.71 8.74 5.19
CA LEU A 51 8.17 7.42 4.90
C LEU A 51 9.20 6.34 5.24
N ASP A 52 8.77 5.32 5.99
CA ASP A 52 9.58 4.12 6.21
C ASP A 52 9.54 3.23 4.96
N ALA A 53 10.68 3.12 4.28
CA ALA A 53 10.81 2.37 3.05
C ALA A 53 10.46 0.87 3.18
N LEU A 54 10.79 0.25 4.31
CA LEU A 54 10.52 -1.17 4.53
C LEU A 54 9.02 -1.41 4.76
N HIS A 55 8.41 -0.60 5.64
CA HIS A 55 6.98 -0.73 5.91
C HIS A 55 6.14 -0.32 4.70
N CYS A 56 6.59 0.65 3.90
CA CYS A 56 5.98 0.98 2.61
C CYS A 56 6.01 -0.22 1.64
N ASP A 57 7.15 -0.89 1.49
CA ASP A 57 7.26 -2.09 0.65
C ASP A 57 6.33 -3.22 1.14
N ILE A 58 6.25 -3.46 2.46
CA ILE A 58 5.37 -4.49 3.05
C ILE A 58 3.90 -4.13 2.86
N GLY A 59 3.54 -2.86 3.08
CA GLY A 59 2.18 -2.36 2.92
C GLY A 59 1.71 -2.48 1.47
N ASN A 60 2.51 -1.97 0.52
CA ASN A 60 2.21 -2.09 -0.91
C ASN A 60 2.11 -3.55 -1.35
N ALA A 61 3.03 -4.42 -0.94
CA ALA A 61 2.95 -5.84 -1.27
C ALA A 61 1.71 -6.53 -0.69
N THR A 62 1.24 -6.10 0.49
CA THR A 62 0.01 -6.61 1.09
C THR A 62 -1.21 -6.20 0.28
N GLU A 63 -1.26 -4.95 -0.20
CA GLU A 63 -2.32 -4.47 -1.09
C GLU A 63 -2.28 -5.17 -2.45
N PHE A 64 -1.11 -5.33 -3.08
CA PHE A 64 -0.98 -6.10 -4.32
C PHE A 64 -1.40 -7.56 -4.15
N TYR A 65 -1.04 -8.20 -3.03
CA TYR A 65 -1.48 -9.56 -2.74
C TYR A 65 -3.00 -9.67 -2.60
N LYS A 66 -3.67 -8.61 -2.11
CA LYS A 66 -5.14 -8.52 -2.08
C LYS A 66 -5.72 -8.29 -3.47
N ILE A 67 -5.15 -7.39 -4.26
CA ILE A 67 -5.53 -7.16 -5.66
C ILE A 67 -5.44 -8.48 -6.44
N PHE A 68 -4.35 -9.24 -6.30
CA PHE A 68 -4.20 -10.54 -6.96
C PHE A 68 -5.30 -11.54 -6.57
N GLN A 69 -5.69 -11.60 -5.29
CA GLN A 69 -6.84 -12.43 -4.87
C GLN A 69 -8.15 -11.97 -5.52
N ASP A 70 -8.37 -10.66 -5.58
CA ASP A 70 -9.61 -10.07 -6.09
C ASP A 70 -9.71 -10.20 -7.64
N GLU A 71 -8.60 -10.12 -8.37
CA GLU A 71 -8.54 -10.36 -9.82
C GLU A 71 -8.78 -11.83 -10.18
N ILE A 72 -8.21 -12.78 -9.43
CA ILE A 72 -8.50 -14.21 -9.59
C ILE A 72 -10.00 -14.48 -9.37
N GLY A 73 -10.61 -13.75 -8.45
CA GLY A 73 -12.02 -13.89 -8.11
C GLY A 73 -12.99 -13.12 -9.01
N GLU A 74 -12.49 -12.22 -9.87
CA GLU A 74 -13.29 -11.22 -10.60
C GLU A 74 -14.25 -10.45 -9.67
N VAL A 75 -13.75 -9.98 -8.53
CA VAL A 75 -14.58 -9.32 -7.50
C VAL A 75 -15.26 -8.04 -8.01
N PHE A 76 -14.74 -7.43 -9.08
CA PHE A 76 -15.38 -6.30 -9.74
C PHE A 76 -16.73 -6.66 -10.39
N SER A 77 -16.94 -7.93 -10.78
CA SER A 77 -18.20 -8.41 -11.37
C SER A 77 -19.10 -9.15 -10.37
N LYS A 78 -18.52 -9.68 -9.29
CA LYS A 78 -19.23 -10.45 -8.26
C LYS A 78 -19.54 -9.59 -7.04
N VAL A 79 -20.82 -9.29 -6.83
CA VAL A 79 -21.29 -8.57 -5.65
C VAL A 79 -21.24 -9.51 -4.43
N ASN A 80 -20.47 -9.12 -3.39
CA ASN A 80 -20.39 -9.78 -2.08
C ASN A 80 -20.01 -11.28 -2.11
N PRO A 81 -18.81 -11.64 -2.59
CA PRO A 81 -18.35 -13.02 -2.54
C PRO A 81 -18.19 -13.52 -1.10
N SER A 82 -18.54 -14.78 -0.89
CA SER A 82 -18.51 -15.45 0.40
C SER A 82 -17.09 -15.61 0.95
N ARG A 83 -16.99 -15.90 2.25
CA ARG A 83 -15.70 -16.17 2.89
C ARG A 83 -14.99 -17.40 2.32
N GLU A 84 -15.75 -18.40 1.88
CA GLU A 84 -15.23 -19.64 1.30
C GLU A 84 -14.61 -19.41 -0.08
N GLU A 85 -15.29 -18.64 -0.93
CA GLU A 85 -14.77 -18.24 -2.25
C GLU A 85 -13.47 -17.44 -2.12
N ARG A 86 -13.44 -16.42 -1.25
CA ARG A 86 -12.22 -15.64 -0.97
C ARG A 86 -11.07 -16.53 -0.47
N ARG A 87 -11.36 -17.53 0.34
CA ARG A 87 -10.36 -18.51 0.83
C ARG A 87 -9.86 -19.40 -0.31
N SER A 88 -10.74 -19.78 -1.23
CA SER A 88 -10.38 -20.55 -2.42
C SER A 88 -9.41 -19.77 -3.32
N TRP A 89 -9.70 -18.50 -3.63
CA TRP A 89 -8.82 -17.66 -4.46
C TRP A 89 -7.45 -17.41 -3.83
N ARG A 90 -7.41 -17.17 -2.51
CA ARG A 90 -6.14 -17.10 -1.77
C ARG A 90 -5.34 -18.39 -1.89
N THR A 91 -6.00 -19.54 -1.76
CA THR A 91 -5.35 -20.85 -1.89
C THR A 91 -4.83 -21.08 -3.31
N ALA A 92 -5.57 -20.63 -4.34
CA ALA A 92 -5.13 -20.70 -5.73
C ALA A 92 -3.88 -19.83 -5.96
N LEU A 93 -3.91 -18.58 -5.49
CA LEU A 93 -2.77 -17.66 -5.56
C LEU A 93 -1.53 -18.25 -4.86
N ASP A 94 -1.69 -18.73 -3.64
CA ASP A 94 -0.59 -19.31 -2.85
C ASP A 94 0.03 -20.54 -3.54
N LYS A 95 -0.79 -21.39 -4.15
CA LYS A 95 -0.31 -22.56 -4.92
C LYS A 95 0.48 -22.11 -6.14
N GLN A 96 -0.02 -21.10 -6.87
CA GLN A 96 0.63 -20.59 -8.07
C GLN A 96 1.96 -19.91 -7.77
N LEU A 97 2.01 -19.02 -6.77
CA LEU A 97 3.25 -18.37 -6.33
C LEU A 97 4.27 -19.39 -5.80
N ARG A 98 3.81 -20.47 -5.14
CA ARG A 98 4.70 -21.55 -4.72
C ARG A 98 5.25 -22.32 -5.92
N LYS A 99 4.42 -22.64 -6.92
CA LYS A 99 4.81 -23.41 -8.10
C LYS A 99 5.81 -22.62 -8.96
N MET A 100 5.47 -21.39 -9.32
CA MET A 100 6.23 -20.58 -10.27
C MET A 100 7.45 -19.92 -9.62
N LEU A 101 7.28 -19.36 -8.41
CA LEU A 101 8.31 -18.56 -7.77
C LEU A 101 8.94 -19.23 -6.55
N ARG A 102 8.52 -20.43 -6.15
CA ARG A 102 8.96 -21.06 -4.88
C ARG A 102 8.72 -20.17 -3.66
N LEU A 103 7.63 -19.40 -3.68
CA LEU A 103 7.20 -18.59 -2.54
C LEU A 103 6.34 -19.41 -1.59
N LYS A 104 6.81 -19.60 -0.36
CA LYS A 104 6.03 -20.26 0.69
C LYS A 104 5.02 -19.27 1.26
N PRO A 105 3.72 -19.61 1.33
CA PRO A 105 2.71 -18.77 1.96
C PRO A 105 3.11 -18.36 3.37
N VAL A 106 2.85 -17.10 3.71
CA VAL A 106 3.17 -16.51 5.00
C VAL A 106 1.89 -16.04 5.69
N MET A 107 1.83 -16.16 7.01
CA MET A 107 0.69 -15.64 7.77
C MET A 107 0.66 -14.11 7.78
N ARG A 108 1.84 -13.49 7.88
CA ARG A 108 2.02 -12.04 7.84
C ARG A 108 3.06 -11.68 6.79
N MET A 109 2.73 -10.71 5.94
CA MET A 109 3.63 -10.19 4.93
C MET A 109 4.91 -9.67 5.61
N ASN A 110 6.06 -10.09 5.11
CA ASN A 110 7.37 -9.64 5.58
C ASN A 110 8.18 -9.07 4.42
N GLY A 111 9.26 -8.34 4.72
CA GLY A 111 10.05 -7.66 3.70
C GLY A 111 10.67 -8.59 2.65
N ASN A 112 11.04 -9.83 3.02
CA ASN A 112 11.60 -10.80 2.07
C ASN A 112 10.52 -11.29 1.09
N TYR A 113 9.32 -11.57 1.59
CA TYR A 113 8.21 -11.96 0.74
C TYR A 113 7.80 -10.80 -0.18
N ALA A 114 7.65 -9.59 0.38
CA ALA A 114 7.32 -8.38 -0.38
C ALA A 114 8.31 -8.13 -1.54
N ARG A 115 9.62 -8.24 -1.28
CA ARG A 115 10.63 -8.08 -2.32
C ARG A 115 10.52 -9.09 -3.46
N ARG A 116 10.10 -10.32 -3.16
CA ARG A 116 9.95 -11.39 -4.16
C ARG A 116 8.60 -11.36 -4.88
N LEU A 117 7.55 -10.88 -4.23
CA LEU A 117 6.22 -10.72 -4.79
C LEU A 117 6.14 -9.51 -5.73
N MET A 118 6.82 -8.43 -5.39
CA MET A 118 6.77 -7.17 -6.15
C MET A 118 7.74 -7.22 -7.33
N THR A 119 7.44 -8.06 -8.32
CA THR A 119 8.21 -8.27 -9.56
C THR A 119 7.27 -8.49 -10.75
N GLN A 120 7.77 -8.24 -11.97
CA GLN A 120 7.00 -8.50 -13.18
C GLN A 120 6.72 -10.01 -13.35
N GLU A 121 7.69 -10.86 -13.02
CA GLU A 121 7.55 -12.32 -13.05
C GLU A 121 6.39 -12.79 -12.16
N ALA A 122 6.23 -12.18 -10.99
CA ALA A 122 5.10 -12.49 -10.12
C ALA A 122 3.76 -12.03 -10.68
N ALA A 123 3.71 -10.84 -11.30
CA ALA A 123 2.51 -10.38 -12.00
C ALA A 123 2.13 -11.34 -13.13
N GLU A 124 3.08 -11.82 -13.94
CA GLU A 124 2.81 -12.81 -14.99
C GLU A 124 2.31 -14.14 -14.43
N ALA A 125 2.93 -14.64 -13.35
CA ALA A 125 2.49 -15.87 -12.70
C ALA A 125 1.03 -15.76 -12.20
N VAL A 126 0.62 -14.58 -11.72
CA VAL A 126 -0.78 -14.32 -11.34
C VAL A 126 -1.68 -14.20 -12.56
N CYS A 127 -1.22 -13.59 -13.66
CA CYS A 127 -2.01 -13.43 -14.88
C CYS A 127 -2.49 -14.77 -15.46
N GLU A 128 -1.76 -15.87 -15.28
CA GLU A 128 -2.21 -17.23 -15.64
C GLU A 128 -3.52 -17.66 -14.96
N LEU A 129 -3.84 -17.08 -13.79
CA LEU A 129 -5.06 -17.35 -13.05
C LEU A 129 -6.18 -16.33 -13.31
N VAL A 130 -5.88 -15.21 -13.94
CA VAL A 130 -6.86 -14.15 -14.22
C VAL A 130 -7.59 -14.48 -15.52
N PRO A 131 -8.94 -14.44 -15.58
CA PRO A 131 -9.67 -14.92 -16.76
C PRO A 131 -9.55 -14.04 -18.01
N THR A 132 -9.54 -12.72 -17.84
CA THR A 132 -9.67 -11.74 -18.92
C THR A 132 -8.35 -11.05 -19.23
N GLU A 133 -8.01 -10.94 -20.53
CA GLU A 133 -6.73 -10.35 -20.96
C GLU A 133 -6.60 -8.87 -20.60
N GLU A 134 -7.70 -8.12 -20.70
CA GLU A 134 -7.74 -6.71 -20.28
C GLU A 134 -7.28 -6.52 -18.82
N ARG A 135 -7.73 -7.41 -17.92
CA ARG A 135 -7.34 -7.36 -16.50
C ARG A 135 -5.89 -7.79 -16.29
N ARG A 136 -5.39 -8.73 -17.09
CA ARG A 136 -3.96 -9.12 -17.08
C ARG A 136 -3.07 -7.97 -17.51
N GLU A 137 -3.41 -7.27 -18.59
CA GLU A 137 -2.70 -6.08 -19.05
C GLU A 137 -2.71 -4.97 -17.99
N ALA A 138 -3.86 -4.72 -17.35
CA ALA A 138 -3.95 -3.76 -16.26
C ALA A 138 -3.04 -4.12 -15.07
N LEU A 139 -2.97 -5.40 -14.68
CA LEU A 139 -2.06 -5.87 -13.61
C LEU A 139 -0.59 -5.70 -13.98
N ARG A 140 -0.22 -6.04 -15.22
CA ARG A 140 1.15 -5.87 -15.72
C ARG A 140 1.56 -4.42 -15.70
N GLU A 141 0.69 -3.54 -16.17
CA GLU A 141 0.94 -2.11 -16.22
C GLU A 141 1.06 -1.52 -14.81
N LEU A 142 0.16 -1.91 -13.90
CA LEU A 142 0.22 -1.49 -12.50
C LEU A 142 1.55 -1.91 -11.83
N MET A 143 1.99 -3.15 -12.06
CA MET A 143 3.28 -3.63 -11.54
C MET A 143 4.45 -2.88 -12.20
N ARG A 144 4.40 -2.64 -13.52
CA ARG A 144 5.42 -1.90 -14.25
C ARG A 144 5.62 -0.50 -13.70
N LEU A 145 4.53 0.24 -13.49
CA LEU A 145 4.55 1.58 -12.90
C LEU A 145 5.11 1.54 -11.47
N TYR A 146 4.64 0.61 -10.65
CA TYR A 146 5.16 0.43 -9.29
C TYR A 146 6.68 0.17 -9.28
N LEU A 147 7.18 -0.68 -10.18
CA LEU A 147 8.61 -0.99 -10.30
C LEU A 147 9.45 0.20 -10.79
N GLN A 148 8.87 1.09 -11.59
CA GLN A 148 9.54 2.34 -11.98
C GLN A 148 9.64 3.33 -10.82
N MET A 149 8.63 3.37 -9.95
CA MET A 149 8.59 4.29 -8.81
C MET A 149 9.44 3.79 -7.62
N LYS A 150 9.45 2.48 -7.38
CA LYS A 150 10.07 1.85 -6.19
C LYS A 150 11.51 2.26 -5.88
N PRO A 151 12.41 2.40 -6.87
CA PRO A 151 13.78 2.83 -6.61
C PRO A 151 13.86 4.16 -5.85
N VAL A 152 12.90 5.08 -6.06
CA VAL A 152 12.94 6.43 -5.49
C VAL A 152 12.87 6.44 -3.96
N TRP A 153 12.12 5.52 -3.34
CA TRP A 153 12.06 5.41 -1.87
C TRP A 153 12.96 4.30 -1.31
N ARG A 154 13.69 3.55 -2.14
CA ARG A 154 14.57 2.44 -1.69
C ARG A 154 16.06 2.69 -1.89
N ALA A 155 16.44 3.49 -2.88
CA ALA A 155 17.83 3.88 -3.09
C ALA A 155 18.36 4.68 -1.89
N THR A 156 19.66 4.59 -1.64
CA THR A 156 20.29 5.37 -0.56
C THR A 156 20.40 6.84 -0.97
N CYS A 157 20.65 7.10 -2.25
CA CYS A 157 20.73 8.41 -2.86
C CYS A 157 20.03 8.41 -4.24
N PRO A 158 18.69 8.62 -4.29
CA PRO A 158 17.92 8.54 -5.53
C PRO A 158 18.39 9.47 -6.65
N SER A 159 18.92 10.65 -6.31
CA SER A 159 19.47 11.60 -7.28
C SER A 159 20.72 11.10 -8.02
N LYS A 160 21.40 10.09 -7.49
CA LYS A 160 22.57 9.46 -8.10
C LYS A 160 22.27 8.08 -8.65
N GLU A 161 21.47 7.29 -7.93
CA GLU A 161 21.20 5.89 -8.26
C GLU A 161 20.06 5.72 -9.27
N CYS A 162 19.06 6.61 -9.27
CA CYS A 162 17.88 6.51 -10.13
C CYS A 162 17.33 7.89 -10.54
N PRO A 163 18.16 8.78 -11.14
CA PRO A 163 17.78 10.15 -11.45
C PRO A 163 16.60 10.25 -12.44
N ASP A 164 16.53 9.35 -13.42
CA ASP A 164 15.44 9.33 -14.40
C ASP A 164 14.11 8.96 -13.75
N GLN A 165 14.10 7.95 -12.88
CA GLN A 165 12.92 7.56 -12.13
C GLN A 165 12.50 8.66 -11.14
N LEU A 166 13.45 9.31 -10.49
CA LEU A 166 13.18 10.44 -9.60
C LEU A 166 12.52 11.60 -10.36
N CYS A 167 13.04 11.95 -11.54
CA CYS A 167 12.50 13.03 -12.36
C CYS A 167 11.09 12.73 -12.90
N ARG A 168 10.78 11.45 -13.16
CA ARG A 168 9.49 11.00 -13.73
C ARG A 168 8.50 10.49 -12.67
N TYR A 169 8.80 10.69 -11.39
CA TYR A 169 7.98 10.15 -10.31
C TYR A 169 6.60 10.82 -10.21
N SER A 170 6.51 12.09 -10.61
CA SER A 170 5.28 12.91 -10.55
C SER A 170 4.40 12.75 -11.79
#